data_AF-A0A839LB51-F1
#
_entry.id   AF-A0A839LB51-F1
#
_cell.length_a   1.000
_cell.length_b   1.000
_cell.length_c   1.000
_cell.angle_alpha   90.00
_cell.angle_beta   90.00
_cell.angle_gamma   90.00
#
_symmetry.space_group_name_H-M   'P 1'
#
loop_
_entity.id
_entity.type
_entity.pdbx_description
1 polymer ?
#
loop_
_entity_poly.entity_id
_entity_poly.type
_entity_poly.pdbx_seq_one_letter_code
_entity_poly.pdbx_strand_id
1 'polypeptide(L)'
;MSLATGLIACLAAAAHAAETPAAPPLPQDPPEPAVQEIRLEDDSIRIEELRVRGQTVSAKVKPKGKAPEYEILLGEPGRDLSPGAASAKAGAGQRVWRLFSF
;
A
#
# COMPACT_ATOMS: atom_id res chain seq x y z
N MET A 1 76.05 18.42 -40.52
CA MET A 1 76.66 18.90 -39.26
C MET A 1 75.69 18.61 -38.14
N SER A 2 76.11 17.73 -37.21
CA SER A 2 75.77 17.61 -35.77
C SER A 2 74.30 17.53 -35.33
N LEU A 3 73.85 16.38 -34.76
CA LEU A 3 73.84 16.01 -33.31
C LEU A 3 72.75 16.78 -32.53
N ALA A 4 71.93 16.24 -31.63
CA ALA A 4 72.07 15.09 -30.74
C ALA A 4 70.72 14.61 -30.19
N THR A 5 70.71 13.33 -29.86
CA THR A 5 69.97 12.55 -28.85
C THR A 5 69.29 13.33 -27.71
N GLY A 6 68.09 12.89 -27.32
CA GLY A 6 67.41 13.33 -26.10
C GLY A 6 66.27 12.40 -25.68
N LEU A 7 66.64 11.23 -25.15
CA LEU A 7 65.78 10.26 -24.47
C LEU A 7 65.12 10.89 -23.23
N ILE A 8 63.79 10.98 -23.17
CA ILE A 8 63.04 11.01 -21.91
C ILE A 8 61.80 10.13 -22.05
N ALA A 9 61.93 8.88 -21.62
CA ALA A 9 60.82 7.98 -21.39
C ALA A 9 60.18 8.32 -20.04
N CYS A 10 59.10 9.12 -20.06
CA CYS A 10 58.22 9.25 -18.89
C CYS A 10 57.28 8.04 -18.86
N LEU A 11 57.66 7.01 -18.10
CA LEU A 11 56.72 5.99 -17.62
C LEU A 11 55.70 6.67 -16.69
N ALA A 12 54.53 7.00 -17.22
CA ALA A 12 53.37 7.32 -16.39
C ALA A 12 52.80 6.00 -15.85
N ALA A 13 53.03 5.74 -14.56
CA ALA A 13 52.40 4.64 -13.86
C ALA A 13 50.88 4.89 -13.81
N ALA A 14 50.13 4.21 -14.67
CA ALA A 14 48.67 4.16 -14.60
C ALA A 14 48.26 3.40 -13.34
N ALA A 15 47.89 4.13 -12.29
CA ALA A 15 47.22 3.57 -11.12
C ALA A 15 45.92 2.90 -11.59
N HIS A 16 45.91 1.58 -11.65
CA HIS A 16 44.68 0.80 -11.81
C HIS A 16 43.85 1.01 -10.54
N ALA A 17 42.79 1.81 -10.66
CA ALA A 17 41.73 1.81 -9.67
C ALA A 17 41.09 0.42 -9.70
N ALA A 18 41.30 -0.37 -8.66
CA ALA A 18 40.63 -1.64 -8.48
C ALA A 18 39.13 -1.38 -8.34
N GLU A 19 38.37 -1.77 -9.35
CA GLU A 19 36.91 -1.71 -9.33
C GLU A 19 36.43 -2.69 -8.24
N THR A 20 35.98 -2.13 -7.12
CA THR A 20 35.41 -2.92 -6.02
C THR A 20 34.10 -3.53 -6.54
N PRO A 21 33.90 -4.87 -6.43
CA PRO A 21 32.67 -5.49 -6.89
C PRO A 21 31.48 -4.88 -6.16
N ALA A 22 30.54 -4.32 -6.92
CA ALA A 22 29.29 -3.82 -6.35
C ALA A 22 28.52 -5.00 -5.73
N ALA A 23 28.22 -4.90 -4.44
CA ALA A 23 27.41 -5.90 -3.75
C ALA A 23 26.02 -6.00 -4.40
N PRO A 24 25.45 -7.23 -4.51
CA PRO A 24 24.13 -7.40 -5.10
C PRO A 24 23.07 -6.65 -4.28
N PRO A 25 22.08 -6.02 -4.92
CA PRO A 25 21.01 -5.33 -4.21
C PRO A 25 20.24 -6.34 -3.35
N LEU A 26 20.01 -5.97 -2.09
CA LEU A 26 19.20 -6.76 -1.17
C LEU A 26 17.75 -6.85 -1.68
N PRO A 27 17.04 -7.96 -1.41
CA PRO A 27 15.62 -8.06 -1.68
C PRO A 27 14.89 -6.88 -1.05
N GLN A 28 14.17 -6.12 -1.86
CA GLN A 28 13.29 -5.06 -1.38
C GLN A 28 11.97 -5.71 -0.97
N ASP A 29 11.52 -5.47 0.26
CA ASP A 29 10.19 -5.88 0.70
C ASP A 29 9.11 -5.28 -0.23
N PRO A 30 7.99 -6.00 -0.45
CA PRO A 30 6.89 -5.46 -1.23
C PRO A 30 6.41 -4.14 -0.62
N PRO A 31 6.03 -3.15 -1.44
CA PRO A 31 5.64 -1.84 -0.95
C PRO A 31 4.45 -1.97 0.00
N GLU A 32 4.57 -1.35 1.16
CA GLU A 32 3.50 -1.32 2.16
C GLU A 32 2.21 -0.73 1.55
N PRO A 33 1.04 -1.26 1.91
CA PRO A 33 -0.22 -0.72 1.43
C PRO A 33 -0.40 0.72 1.91
N ALA A 34 -0.78 1.62 1.01
CA ALA A 34 -1.08 3.01 1.37
C ALA A 34 -2.40 3.07 2.16
N VAL A 35 -2.30 3.03 3.49
CA VAL A 35 -3.44 3.10 4.42
C VAL A 35 -3.69 4.56 4.80
N GLN A 36 -4.96 4.97 4.78
CA GLN A 36 -5.41 6.29 5.21
C GLN A 36 -6.60 6.13 6.17
N GLU A 37 -6.54 6.80 7.32
CA GLU A 37 -7.66 6.89 8.26
C GLU A 37 -8.24 8.30 8.20
N ILE A 38 -9.52 8.40 7.88
CA ILE A 38 -10.24 9.67 7.79
C ILE A 38 -11.24 9.72 8.94
N ARG A 39 -11.23 10.83 9.70
CA ARG A 39 -12.21 11.07 10.75
C ARG A 39 -13.15 12.19 10.34
N LEU A 40 -14.43 11.90 10.35
CA LEU A 40 -15.50 12.85 10.10
C LEU A 40 -16.25 13.07 11.41
N GLU A 41 -16.29 14.33 11.84
CA GLU A 41 -17.04 14.76 13.01
C GLU A 41 -18.32 15.46 12.56
N ASP A 42 -19.44 15.02 13.11
CA ASP A 42 -20.73 15.69 13.03
C ASP A 42 -21.24 15.93 14.47
N ASP A 43 -22.27 16.74 14.63
CA ASP A 43 -22.84 17.10 15.93
C ASP A 43 -23.32 15.88 16.72
N SER A 44 -23.88 14.88 16.02
CA SER A 44 -24.49 13.70 16.65
C SER A 44 -23.74 12.39 16.40
N ILE A 45 -22.79 12.36 15.47
CA ILE A 45 -22.08 11.14 15.06
C ILE A 45 -20.60 11.44 14.77
N ARG A 46 -19.75 10.43 14.95
CA ARG A 46 -18.38 10.40 14.45
C ARG A 46 -18.24 9.21 13.50
N ILE A 47 -17.63 9.43 12.34
CA ILE A 47 -17.33 8.36 11.40
C ILE A 47 -15.81 8.26 11.25
N GLU A 48 -15.28 7.05 11.38
CA GLU A 48 -13.88 6.72 11.12
C GLU A 48 -13.82 5.83 9.88
N GLU A 49 -13.28 6.35 8.78
CA GLU A 49 -13.19 5.68 7.50
C GLU A 49 -11.76 5.19 7.26
N LEU A 50 -11.61 3.90 6.95
CA LEU A 50 -10.35 3.29 6.54
C LEU A 50 -10.30 3.20 5.03
N ARG A 51 -9.31 3.83 4.40
CA ARG A 51 -9.00 3.67 2.99
C ARG A 51 -7.69 2.94 2.80
N VAL A 52 -7.65 2.05 1.83
CA VAL A 52 -6.44 1.36 1.39
C VAL A 52 -6.29 1.61 -0.11
N ARG A 53 -5.13 2.13 -0.53
CA ARG A 53 -4.85 2.48 -1.95
C ARG A 53 -5.91 3.41 -2.55
N GLY A 54 -6.43 4.33 -1.74
CA GLY A 54 -7.46 5.29 -2.15
C GLY A 54 -8.90 4.76 -2.13
N GLN A 55 -9.10 3.47 -1.83
CA GLN A 55 -10.42 2.83 -1.78
C GLN A 55 -10.90 2.68 -0.34
N THR A 56 -12.15 3.04 -0.08
CA THR A 56 -12.80 2.83 1.23
C THR A 56 -13.01 1.34 1.49
N VAL A 57 -12.41 0.86 2.58
CA VAL A 57 -12.47 -0.56 3.01
C VAL A 57 -13.38 -0.72 4.23
N SER A 58 -13.40 0.25 5.14
CA SER A 58 -14.36 0.22 6.23
C SER A 58 -14.76 1.61 6.70
N ALA A 59 -15.91 1.68 7.36
CA ALA A 59 -16.39 2.88 8.03
C ALA A 59 -16.99 2.49 9.38
N LYS A 60 -16.37 2.95 10.47
CA LYS A 60 -16.87 2.78 11.83
C LYS A 60 -17.70 3.99 12.21
N VAL A 61 -18.98 3.76 12.47
CA VAL A 61 -19.93 4.78 12.86
C VAL A 61 -20.09 4.74 14.37
N LYS A 62 -19.77 5.87 15.01
CA LYS A 62 -19.85 6.08 16.45
C LYS A 62 -20.85 7.18 16.77
N PRO A 63 -22.12 6.83 17.05
CA PRO A 63 -23.08 7.79 17.54
C PRO A 63 -22.61 8.41 18.86
N LYS A 64 -22.79 9.72 19.05
CA LYS A 64 -22.49 10.41 20.32
C LYS A 64 -23.62 10.25 21.35
N GLY A 65 -24.76 9.69 20.92
CA GLY A 65 -25.92 9.39 21.77
C GLY A 65 -25.91 7.98 22.36
N LYS A 66 -27.10 7.43 22.65
CA LYS A 66 -27.26 6.09 23.23
C LYS A 66 -27.29 4.95 22.21
N ALA A 67 -27.21 5.25 20.93
CA ALA A 67 -27.23 4.23 19.88
C ALA A 67 -25.88 3.48 19.85
N PRO A 68 -25.89 2.16 19.56
CA PRO A 68 -24.66 1.37 19.51
C PRO A 68 -23.77 1.78 18.34
N GLU A 69 -22.46 1.66 18.53
CA GLU A 69 -21.49 1.77 17.44
C GLU A 69 -21.61 0.58 16.49
N TYR A 70 -21.35 0.81 15.22
CA TYR A 70 -21.32 -0.26 14.22
C TYR A 70 -20.26 0.01 13.15
N GLU A 71 -19.86 -1.07 12.47
CA GLU A 71 -18.88 -1.01 11.38
C GLU A 71 -19.52 -1.47 10.07
N ILE A 72 -19.26 -0.70 9.02
CA ILE A 72 -19.62 -1.01 7.65
C ILE A 72 -18.34 -1.48 6.98
N LEU A 73 -18.34 -2.71 6.47
CA LEU A 73 -17.26 -3.23 5.64
C LEU A 73 -17.62 -2.98 4.17
N LEU A 74 -16.73 -2.28 3.46
CA LEU A 74 -16.85 -2.00 2.04
C LEU A 74 -15.74 -2.81 1.34
N GLY A 75 -16.13 -3.61 0.35
CA GLY A 75 -15.21 -4.56 -0.25
C GLY A 75 -14.15 -3.83 -1.05
N GLU A 76 -12.95 -4.41 -1.16
CA GLU A 76 -12.07 -4.02 -2.26
C GLU A 76 -12.83 -4.23 -3.58
N PRO A 77 -12.74 -3.32 -4.58
CA PRO A 77 -13.34 -3.56 -5.90
C PRO A 77 -12.89 -4.92 -6.46
N GLY A 78 -13.81 -5.88 -6.54
CA GLY A 78 -13.54 -7.27 -6.97
C GLY A 78 -13.52 -8.31 -5.85
N ARG A 79 -13.56 -7.92 -4.58
CA ARG A 79 -13.78 -8.81 -3.43
C ARG A 79 -15.28 -8.85 -3.12
N ASP A 80 -15.91 -9.99 -3.40
CA ASP A 80 -17.31 -10.21 -3.04
C ASP A 80 -17.45 -10.26 -1.50
N LEU A 81 -18.16 -9.27 -0.94
CA LEU A 81 -18.49 -9.20 0.49
C LEU A 81 -19.81 -9.91 0.83
N SER A 82 -20.44 -10.57 -0.14
CA SER A 82 -21.58 -11.40 0.15
C SER A 82 -21.20 -12.47 1.16
N PRO A 83 -22.05 -12.78 2.16
CA PRO A 83 -21.87 -13.89 3.09
C PRO A 83 -21.59 -15.28 2.47
N GLY A 84 -21.62 -15.39 1.13
CA GLY A 84 -21.34 -16.59 0.34
C GLY A 84 -19.97 -16.64 -0.34
N ALA A 85 -19.19 -15.56 -0.41
CA ALA A 85 -17.88 -15.60 -1.11
C ALA A 85 -16.83 -16.41 -0.34
N ALA A 86 -16.97 -16.49 0.99
CA ALA A 86 -16.23 -17.41 1.86
C ALA A 86 -17.02 -18.70 2.18
N SER A 87 -18.23 -18.85 1.63
CA SER A 87 -19.10 -20.02 1.78
C SER A 87 -19.54 -20.49 0.39
N ALA A 88 -18.59 -21.02 -0.37
CA ALA A 88 -18.94 -21.96 -1.41
C ALA A 88 -19.84 -23.02 -0.75
N LYS A 89 -21.12 -23.10 -1.17
CA LYS A 89 -22.14 -24.08 -0.73
C LYS A 89 -23.06 -23.66 0.44
N ALA A 90 -23.93 -22.67 0.22
CA ALA A 90 -25.21 -22.63 0.94
C ALA A 90 -26.30 -22.10 0.00
N GLY A 91 -27.16 -23.01 -0.46
CA GLY A 91 -28.26 -22.71 -1.38
C GLY A 91 -29.37 -21.86 -0.75
N ALA A 92 -30.12 -21.17 -1.63
CA ALA A 92 -31.45 -20.61 -1.44
C ALA A 92 -31.83 -20.14 -0.02
N GLY A 93 -31.74 -18.83 0.24
CA GLY A 93 -32.34 -18.23 1.43
C GLY A 93 -31.62 -17.03 2.05
N GLN A 94 -30.85 -16.24 1.29
CA GLN A 94 -30.16 -15.09 1.88
C GLN A 94 -31.14 -13.95 2.14
N ARG A 95 -31.63 -13.84 3.38
CA ARG A 95 -32.44 -12.71 3.85
C ARG A 95 -31.58 -11.46 3.96
N VAL A 96 -31.87 -10.49 3.10
CA VAL A 96 -31.37 -9.10 3.19
C VAL A 96 -32.34 -8.25 4.01
N TRP A 97 -31.80 -7.45 4.94
CA TRP A 97 -32.56 -6.49 5.73
C TRP A 97 -32.98 -5.31 4.84
N ARG A 98 -34.28 -5.15 4.58
CA ARG A 98 -34.81 -3.96 3.89
C ARG A 98 -35.05 -2.88 4.95
N LEU A 99 -34.30 -1.77 4.89
CA LEU A 99 -34.41 -0.69 5.89
C LEU A 99 -35.45 0.38 5.55
N PHE A 100 -36.09 0.39 4.39
CA PHE A 100 -37.31 1.16 4.15
C PHE A 100 -38.21 0.40 3.18
N SER A 101 -39.30 -0.15 3.70
CA SER A 101 -40.42 -0.65 2.91
C SER A 101 -41.67 -0.02 3.52
N PHE A 102 -42.32 0.83 2.75
CA PHE A 102 -43.62 1.43 3.05
C PHE A 102 -44.57 1.13 1.90
#